data_AF-A0A5C6NIH9-F1
#
_entry.id   AF-A0A5C6NIH9-F1
#
_cell.length_a   1.000
_cell.length_b   1.000
_cell.length_c   1.000
_cell.angle_alpha   90.00
_cell.angle_beta   90.00
_cell.angle_gamma   90.00
#
_symmetry.space_group_name_H-M   'P 1'
#
loop_
_entity.id
_entity.type
_entity.pdbx_description
1 polymer ?
#
loop_
_entity_poly.entity_id
_entity_poly.type
_entity_poly.pdbx_seq_one_letter_code
_entity_poly.pdbx_strand_id
1 'polypeptide(L)'
;MSFLRRVAGLNLRDRVRSSDIQEELGVVGVLLHIKRSHLGWLGHLARMPSGCLPLEVLRTCPTGRRPRGRPRSRWKDDIYRLAWERLEVSPEELMGRGLSEHPT
;
A
#
# COMPACT_ATOMS: atom_id res chain seq x y z
N MET A 1 -9.43 12.95 -15.08
CA MET A 1 -10.67 13.62 -14.61
C MET A 1 -11.53 14.21 -15.71
N SER A 2 -10.99 14.59 -16.89
CA SER A 2 -11.80 15.09 -18.01
C SER A 2 -12.86 14.11 -18.52
N PHE A 3 -12.52 12.81 -18.59
CA PHE A 3 -13.48 11.75 -18.92
C PHE A 3 -14.64 11.68 -17.93
N LEU A 4 -14.36 11.55 -16.63
CA LEU A 4 -15.40 11.49 -15.60
C LEU A 4 -16.26 12.76 -15.55
N ARG A 5 -15.64 13.94 -15.74
CA ARG A 5 -16.38 15.20 -15.89
C ARG A 5 -17.36 15.14 -17.07
N ARG A 6 -16.91 14.67 -18.23
CA ARG A 6 -17.77 14.53 -19.43
C ARG A 6 -18.91 13.55 -19.20
N VAL A 7 -18.66 12.41 -18.55
CA VAL A 7 -19.70 11.43 -18.18
C VAL A 7 -20.74 12.05 -17.26
N ALA A 8 -20.30 12.87 -16.29
CA ALA A 8 -21.19 13.60 -15.38
C ALA A 8 -21.81 14.88 -16.00
N GLY A 9 -21.55 15.20 -17.27
CA GLY A 9 -22.04 16.43 -17.91
C GLY A 9 -21.39 17.72 -17.37
N LEU A 10 -20.29 17.62 -16.62
CA LEU A 10 -19.59 18.72 -15.99
C LEU A 10 -18.41 19.21 -16.83
N ASN A 11 -18.07 20.48 -16.67
CA ASN A 11 -16.91 21.13 -17.23
C ASN A 11 -16.01 21.71 -16.10
N LEU A 12 -14.94 22.42 -16.46
CA LEU A 12 -14.00 22.98 -15.48
C LEU A 12 -14.52 24.25 -14.79
N ARG A 13 -15.46 24.98 -15.41
CA ARG A 13 -16.06 26.21 -14.86
C ARG A 13 -17.02 25.92 -13.72
N ASP A 14 -17.58 24.71 -13.66
CA ASP A 14 -18.49 24.28 -12.59
C ASP A 14 -17.75 24.14 -11.24
N ARG A 15 -16.41 24.13 -11.25
CA ARG A 15 -15.54 24.09 -10.04
C ARG A 15 -15.84 22.95 -9.06
N VAL A 16 -16.62 21.94 -9.48
CA VAL A 16 -16.89 20.73 -8.71
C VAL A 16 -15.60 19.95 -8.49
N ARG A 17 -15.36 19.45 -7.28
CA ARG A 17 -14.13 18.72 -6.96
C ARG A 17 -14.15 17.34 -7.61
N SER A 18 -12.96 16.83 -7.87
CA SER A 18 -12.78 15.48 -8.43
C SER A 18 -13.28 14.37 -7.50
N SER A 19 -13.22 14.57 -6.18
CA SER A 19 -13.76 13.66 -5.17
C SER A 19 -15.26 13.49 -5.32
N ASP A 20 -15.96 14.61 -5.50
CA ASP A 20 -17.42 14.65 -5.49
C ASP A 20 -17.95 13.98 -6.77
N ILE A 21 -17.28 14.19 -7.91
CA ILE A 21 -17.59 13.50 -9.18
C ILE A 21 -17.35 11.99 -9.07
N GLN A 22 -16.28 11.58 -8.38
CA GLN A 22 -16.00 10.16 -8.17
C GLN A 22 -17.07 9.51 -7.28
N GLU A 23 -17.49 10.20 -6.22
CA GLU A 23 -18.56 9.75 -5.34
C GLU A 23 -19.90 9.63 -6.07
N GLU A 24 -20.28 10.66 -6.83
CA GLU A 24 -21.51 10.67 -7.64
C GLU A 24 -21.54 9.52 -8.66
N LEU A 25 -20.41 9.25 -9.33
CA LEU A 25 -20.29 8.18 -10.31
C LEU A 25 -19.99 6.80 -9.70
N GLY A 26 -19.89 6.68 -8.37
CA GLY A 26 -19.54 5.44 -7.69
C GLY A 26 -18.12 4.93 -8.02
N VAL A 27 -17.24 5.80 -8.52
CA VAL A 27 -15.87 5.45 -8.89
C VAL A 27 -14.99 5.52 -7.66
N VAL A 28 -14.41 4.38 -7.29
CA VAL A 28 -13.43 4.34 -6.21
C VAL A 28 -12.17 5.11 -6.62
N GLY A 29 -11.74 6.04 -5.77
CA GLY A 29 -10.50 6.79 -5.98
C GLY A 29 -9.29 5.87 -6.11
N VAL A 30 -8.44 6.13 -7.10
CA VAL A 30 -7.25 5.32 -7.44
C VAL A 30 -6.37 5.04 -6.22
N LEU A 31 -6.21 6.03 -5.34
CA LEU A 31 -5.42 5.85 -4.12
C LEU A 31 -6.01 4.77 -3.20
N LEU A 32 -7.33 4.69 -3.05
CA LEU A 32 -7.96 3.66 -2.24
C LEU A 32 -7.79 2.28 -2.88
N HIS A 33 -7.89 2.19 -4.21
CA HIS A 33 -7.63 0.96 -4.94
C HIS A 33 -6.19 0.46 -4.72
N ILE A 34 -5.19 1.33 -4.89
CA ILE A 34 -3.78 1.00 -4.63
C ILE A 34 -3.58 0.52 -3.19
N LYS A 35 -4.14 1.25 -2.21
CA LYS A 35 -4.07 0.89 -0.79
C LYS A 35 -4.66 -0.51 -0.51
N ARG A 36 -5.83 -0.82 -1.08
CA ARG A 36 -6.45 -2.15 -0.95
C ARG A 36 -5.58 -3.24 -1.57
N SER A 37 -5.02 -3.00 -2.76
CA SER A 37 -4.14 -3.97 -3.43
C SER A 37 -2.86 -4.22 -2.64
N HIS A 38 -2.26 -3.18 -2.05
CA HIS A 38 -1.10 -3.32 -1.16
C HIS A 38 -1.40 -4.20 0.07
N LEU A 39 -2.53 -3.97 0.75
CA LEU A 39 -2.92 -4.79 1.90
C LEU A 39 -3.30 -6.22 1.49
N GLY A 40 -3.98 -6.39 0.36
CA GLY A 40 -4.29 -7.71 -0.19
C GLY A 40 -3.02 -8.53 -0.50
N TRP A 41 -2.01 -7.88 -1.08
CA TRP A 41 -0.71 -8.49 -1.34
C TRP A 41 0.04 -8.85 -0.04
N LEU A 42 0.04 -7.96 0.96
CA LEU A 42 0.64 -8.26 2.26
C LEU A 42 -0.04 -9.47 2.93
N GLY A 43 -1.37 -9.51 2.92
CA GLY A 43 -2.13 -10.64 3.44
C GLY A 43 -1.87 -11.93 2.66
N HIS A 44 -1.65 -11.84 1.35
CA HIS A 44 -1.25 -13.00 0.55
C HIS A 44 0.12 -13.53 0.98
N LEU A 45 1.11 -12.66 1.19
CA LEU A 45 2.42 -13.06 1.71
C LEU A 45 2.35 -13.66 3.10
N ALA A 46 1.52 -13.12 4.00
CA ALA A 46 1.29 -13.66 5.33
C ALA A 46 0.77 -15.12 5.32
N ARG A 47 0.06 -15.51 4.24
CA ARG A 47 -0.44 -16.87 4.05
C ARG A 47 0.52 -17.78 3.27
N MET A 48 1.60 -17.24 2.69
CA MET A 48 2.58 -18.05 1.99
C MET A 48 3.41 -18.89 2.99
N PRO A 49 3.82 -20.12 2.62
CA PRO A 49 4.75 -20.88 3.43
C PRO A 49 6.13 -20.20 3.48
N SER A 50 6.87 -20.45 4.56
CA SER A 50 8.27 -20.01 4.68
C SER A 50 9.14 -20.59 3.56
N GLY A 51 10.18 -19.85 3.16
CA GLY A 51 11.07 -20.28 2.06
C GLY A 51 10.61 -19.85 0.67
N CYS A 52 9.42 -19.24 0.53
CA CYS A 52 9.01 -18.60 -0.71
C CYS A 52 9.78 -17.29 -0.93
N LEU A 53 10.40 -17.15 -2.11
CA LEU A 53 11.22 -15.99 -2.48
C LEU A 53 10.57 -14.62 -2.19
N PRO A 54 9.28 -14.36 -2.50
CA PRO A 54 8.68 -13.06 -2.23
C PRO A 54 8.64 -12.69 -0.75
N LEU A 55 8.34 -13.68 0.11
CA LEU A 55 8.30 -13.51 1.56
C LEU A 55 9.71 -13.28 2.11
N GLU A 56 10.69 -14.06 1.65
CA GLU A 56 12.10 -13.89 2.04
C GLU A 56 12.64 -12.53 1.62
N VAL A 57 12.38 -12.09 0.38
CA VAL A 57 12.76 -10.76 -0.11
C VAL A 57 12.13 -9.65 0.74
N LEU A 58 10.85 -9.78 1.11
CA LEU A 58 10.20 -8.81 2.00
C LEU A 58 10.89 -8.73 3.37
N ARG A 59 11.27 -9.88 3.94
CA ARG A 59 11.98 -9.99 5.23
C ARG A 59 13.39 -9.43 5.17
N THR A 60 14.06 -9.51 4.02
CA THR A 60 15.42 -8.98 3.88
C THR A 60 15.51 -7.46 4.13
N CYS A 61 16.64 -7.04 4.69
CA CYS A 61 17.01 -5.63 4.78
C CYS A 61 18.33 -5.41 4.00
N PRO A 62 18.26 -4.95 2.74
CA PRO A 62 19.48 -4.70 1.97
C PRO A 62 20.35 -3.65 2.67
N THR A 63 21.63 -3.99 2.82
CA THR A 63 22.68 -3.14 3.38
C THR A 63 23.29 -2.27 2.28
N GLY A 64 23.72 -1.05 2.63
CA GLY A 64 24.36 -0.11 1.70
C GLY A 64 23.81 1.32 1.76
N ARG A 65 24.53 2.26 1.13
CA ARG A 65 24.12 3.66 1.03
C ARG A 65 23.21 3.88 -0.16
N ARG A 66 22.17 4.68 0.02
CA ARG A 66 21.28 5.11 -1.07
C ARG A 66 21.83 6.36 -1.75
N PRO A 67 21.74 6.47 -3.09
CA PRO A 67 22.09 7.70 -3.78
C PRO A 67 21.16 8.84 -3.37
N ARG A 68 21.66 10.08 -3.48
CA ARG A 68 20.85 11.28 -3.24
C ARG A 68 19.71 11.36 -4.27
N GLY A 69 18.55 11.87 -3.82
CA GLY A 69 17.38 12.11 -4.67
C GLY A 69 16.24 11.08 -4.55
N ARG A 70 16.51 9.85 -4.06
CA ARG A 70 15.44 8.87 -3.84
C ARG A 70 14.70 9.13 -2.52
N PRO A 71 13.36 8.94 -2.45
CA PRO A 71 12.64 8.97 -1.20
C PRO A 71 13.29 8.09 -0.13
N ARG A 72 13.32 8.60 1.11
CA ARG A 72 13.87 7.86 2.26
C ARG A 72 13.01 6.64 2.58
N SER A 73 11.68 6.75 2.43
CA SER A 73 10.74 5.65 2.63
C SER A 73 10.91 4.55 1.58
N ARG A 74 10.81 3.30 2.04
CA ARG A 74 10.67 2.10 1.22
C ARG A 74 9.19 1.84 1.01
N TRP A 75 8.89 1.11 -0.07
CA TRP A 75 7.53 0.61 -0.29
C TRP A 75 7.01 -0.25 0.88
N LYS A 76 7.89 -1.07 1.48
CA LYS A 76 7.58 -1.84 2.70
C LYS A 76 7.12 -0.94 3.85
N ASP A 77 7.79 0.19 4.06
CA ASP A 77 7.46 1.14 5.13
C ASP A 77 6.08 1.76 4.92
N ASP A 78 5.69 2.03 3.66
CA ASP A 78 4.37 2.56 3.33
C ASP A 78 3.26 1.53 3.53
N ILE A 79 3.50 0.25 3.18
CA ILE A 79 2.52 -0.82 3.42
C ILE A 79 2.36 -1.08 4.91
N TYR A 80 3.46 -1.08 5.67
CA TYR A 80 3.42 -1.35 7.10
C TYR A 80 2.69 -0.26 7.86
N ARG A 81 2.94 1.00 7.49
CA ARG A 81 2.16 2.14 7.98
C ARG A 81 0.68 2.00 7.63
N LEU A 82 0.37 1.61 6.39
CA LEU A 82 -1.00 1.43 5.95
C LEU A 82 -1.72 0.30 6.70
N ALA A 83 -1.03 -0.81 6.99
CA ALA A 83 -1.57 -1.93 7.76
C ALA A 83 -1.92 -1.47 9.19
N TRP A 84 -1.01 -0.72 9.83
CA TRP A 84 -1.26 -0.12 11.13
C TRP A 84 -2.44 0.86 11.09
N GLU A 85 -2.43 1.83 10.17
CA GLU A 85 -3.47 2.86 10.06
C GLU A 85 -4.87 2.33 9.73
N ARG A 86 -4.98 1.16 9.07
CA ARG A 86 -6.27 0.65 8.56
C ARG A 86 -6.78 -0.60 9.22
N LEU A 87 -5.89 -1.42 9.76
CA LEU A 87 -6.24 -2.70 10.35
C LEU A 87 -5.89 -2.78 11.84
N GLU A 88 -5.12 -1.82 12.36
CA GLU A 88 -4.59 -1.85 13.74
C GLU A 88 -3.78 -3.13 14.04
N VAL A 89 -3.23 -3.76 13.00
CA VAL A 89 -2.40 -4.96 13.12
C VAL A 89 -0.94 -4.60 12.87
N SER A 90 -0.05 -5.07 13.74
CA SER A 90 1.38 -4.95 13.47
C SER A 90 1.75 -5.82 12.26
N PRO A 91 2.53 -5.31 11.29
CA PRO A 91 3.05 -6.12 10.19
C PRO A 91 3.80 -7.38 10.66
N GLU A 92 4.41 -7.34 11.85
CA GLU A 92 5.11 -8.46 12.47
C GLU A 92 4.15 -9.54 12.96
N GLU A 93 2.99 -9.16 13.48
CA GLU A 93 1.91 -10.08 13.85
C GLU A 93 1.31 -10.74 12.60
N LEU A 94 1.11 -9.95 11.54
CA LEU A 94 0.62 -10.43 10.25
C LEU A 94 1.54 -11.46 9.60
N MET A 95 2.86 -11.25 9.65
CA MET A 95 3.83 -12.12 8.99
C MET A 95 4.17 -13.39 9.78
N GLY A 96 3.58 -13.57 10.98
CA GLY A 96 3.97 -14.58 11.95
C GLY A 96 5.36 -14.26 12.52
N ARG A 97 5.47 -14.21 13.85
CA ARG A 97 6.73 -13.89 14.56
C ARG A 97 7.91 -14.60 13.90
N GLY A 98 8.82 -13.80 13.33
CA GLY A 98 10.20 -14.26 13.14
C GLY A 98 10.66 -14.78 14.48
N LEU A 99 11.12 -16.03 14.49
CA LEU A 99 11.54 -16.75 15.67
C LEU A 99 12.32 -15.85 16.62
N SER A 100 11.95 -15.95 17.89
CA SER A 100 12.76 -15.54 19.03
C SER A 100 14.24 -15.81 18.79
N GLU A 101 15.05 -14.81 19.10
CA GLU A 101 16.37 -14.90 19.71
C GLU A 101 17.15 -16.23 19.54
N HIS A 102 18.30 -16.14 18.85
CA HIS A 102 19.43 -17.01 19.15
C HIS A 102 20.70 -16.17 19.26
N PRO A 103 21.23 -15.97 20.47
CA PRO A 103 22.63 -15.65 20.70
C PRO A 103 23.42 -16.96 20.83
N THR A 104 24.56 -17.04 20.16
CA THR A 104 25.73 -17.84 20.56
C THR A 104 26.97 -17.08 20.15
#